data_AF-A0A955I7X1-F1
#
_entry.id   AF-A0A955I7X1-F1
#
_cell.length_a   1.000
_cell.length_b   1.000
_cell.length_c   1.000
_cell.angle_alpha   90.00
_cell.angle_beta   90.00
_cell.angle_gamma   90.00
#
_symmetry.space_group_name_H-M   'P 1'
#
loop_
_entity.id
_entity.type
_entity.pdbx_description
1 polymer ?
#
loop_
_entity_poly.entity_id
_entity_poly.type
_entity_poly.pdbx_seq_one_letter_code
_entity_poly.pdbx_strand_id
1 'polypeptide(L)'
;HRNLMANYALVWEIVEWGKQNGYQYFDLWGTLGENADESDKEYGFHRFKVGFGGEQINYLPAYDMIISPFWYRVFKLANKARWLVLKIKKAVLH
;
A
#
# COMPACT_ATOMS: atom_id res chain seq x y z
N HIS A 1 -18.52 5.61 -17.91
CA HIS A 1 -18.62 6.19 -16.54
C HIS A 1 -17.28 6.64 -15.94
N ARG A 2 -16.10 6.13 -16.34
CA ARG A 2 -14.78 6.64 -15.85
C ARG A 2 -14.50 8.10 -16.20
N ASN A 3 -15.12 8.60 -17.26
CA ASN A 3 -15.06 9.99 -17.72
C ASN A 3 -15.59 11.01 -16.70
N LEU A 4 -16.39 10.56 -15.72
CA LEU A 4 -16.94 11.43 -14.67
C LEU A 4 -15.98 11.59 -13.49
N MET A 5 -14.87 10.85 -13.46
CA MET A 5 -13.83 10.96 -12.42
C MET A 5 -14.37 10.89 -10.98
N ALA A 6 -15.39 10.06 -10.73
CA ALA A 6 -16.09 9.97 -9.44
C ALA A 6 -15.17 9.77 -8.23
N ASN A 7 -14.06 9.04 -8.41
CA ASN A 7 -13.07 8.84 -7.34
C ASN A 7 -12.35 10.14 -6.96
N TYR A 8 -12.08 11.02 -7.93
CA TYR A 8 -11.47 12.32 -7.66
C TYR A 8 -12.45 13.23 -6.92
N ALA A 9 -13.71 13.27 -7.37
CA ALA A 9 -14.77 14.03 -6.72
C ALA A 9 -14.96 13.59 -5.26
N LEU A 10 -15.03 12.28 -5.00
CA LEU A 10 -15.17 11.75 -3.64
C LEU A 10 -14.03 12.20 -2.72
N VAL A 11 -12.77 12.06 -3.16
CA VAL A 11 -11.63 12.47 -2.34
C VAL A 11 -11.61 13.98 -2.11
N TRP A 12 -11.97 14.78 -3.12
CA TRP A 12 -12.07 16.23 -2.98
C TRP A 12 -13.09 16.64 -1.92
N GLU A 13 -14.31 16.07 -1.97
CA GLU A 13 -15.36 16.33 -0.98
C GLU A 13 -14.93 15.95 0.44
N ILE A 14 -14.20 14.84 0.60
CA ILE A 14 -13.66 14.43 1.91
C ILE A 14 -12.65 15.46 2.43
N VAL A 15 -11.77 15.98 1.57
CA VAL A 15 -10.79 17.01 1.95
C VAL A 15 -11.50 18.32 2.31
N GLU A 16 -12.49 18.74 1.54
CA GLU A 16 -13.28 19.95 1.85
C GLU A 16 -14.04 19.82 3.16
N TRP A 17 -14.73 18.69 3.37
CA TRP A 17 -15.40 18.38 4.63
C TRP A 17 -14.41 18.36 5.80
N GLY A 18 -13.24 17.77 5.59
CA GLY A 18 -12.16 17.75 6.59
C GLY A 18 -11.74 19.16 7.01
N LYS A 19 -11.52 20.04 6.03
CA LYS A 19 -11.17 21.45 6.28
C LYS A 19 -12.28 22.20 7.03
N GLN A 20 -13.54 21.99 6.67
CA GLN A 20 -14.69 22.61 7.34
C GLN A 20 -14.81 22.20 8.81
N ASN A 21 -14.34 20.99 9.17
CA ASN A 21 -14.36 20.46 10.52
C ASN A 21 -13.03 20.68 11.28
N GLY A 22 -12.09 21.44 10.73
CA GLY A 22 -10.84 21.81 11.40
C GLY A 22 -9.74 20.74 11.37
N TYR A 23 -9.89 19.67 10.58
CA TYR A 23 -8.85 18.66 10.41
C TYR A 23 -7.65 19.25 9.65
N GLN A 24 -6.44 18.85 10.08
CA GLN A 24 -5.18 19.37 9.52
C GLN A 24 -4.56 18.44 8.47
N TYR A 25 -4.87 17.14 8.54
CA TYR A 25 -4.24 16.12 7.72
C TYR A 25 -5.30 15.19 7.14
N PHE A 26 -5.08 14.78 5.90
CA PHE A 26 -5.83 13.73 5.23
C PHE A 26 -4.84 12.70 4.67
N ASP A 27 -4.88 11.49 5.22
CA ASP A 27 -3.94 10.42 4.87
C ASP A 27 -4.55 9.46 3.84
N LEU A 28 -3.96 9.43 2.65
CA LEU A 28 -4.32 8.53 1.55
C LEU A 28 -3.64 7.15 1.65
N TRP A 29 -2.91 6.88 2.73
CA TRP A 29 -2.17 5.65 2.99
C TRP A 29 -1.03 5.40 1.99
N GLY A 30 -0.46 4.19 2.06
CA GLY A 30 0.74 3.81 1.31
C GLY A 30 0.64 3.98 -0.21
N THR A 31 1.80 4.21 -0.82
CA THR A 31 2.00 4.43 -2.24
C THR A 31 3.32 3.76 -2.67
N LEU A 32 3.60 3.66 -3.98
CA LEU A 32 4.81 3.01 -4.50
C LEU A 32 6.13 3.76 -4.16
N GLY A 33 6.04 4.94 -3.55
CA GLY A 33 7.18 5.79 -3.18
C GLY A 33 7.62 6.73 -4.30
N GLU A 34 8.66 7.54 -4.03
CA GLU A 34 9.12 8.61 -4.94
C GLU A 34 9.65 8.10 -6.29
N ASN A 35 10.21 6.89 -6.34
CA ASN A 35 10.80 6.28 -7.53
C ASN A 35 9.91 5.14 -8.07
N ALA A 36 8.60 5.37 -8.15
CA ALA A 36 7.64 4.37 -8.59
C ALA A 36 7.88 3.95 -10.05
N ASP A 37 7.91 2.63 -10.29
CA ASP A 37 8.00 2.05 -11.63
C ASP A 37 6.64 2.11 -12.34
N GLU A 38 6.60 2.71 -13.54
CA GLU A 38 5.36 2.83 -14.31
C GLU A 38 4.80 1.49 -14.80
N SER A 39 5.64 0.47 -14.88
CA SER A 39 5.24 -0.89 -15.25
C SER A 39 4.56 -1.63 -14.10
N ASP A 40 4.59 -1.08 -12.87
CA ASP A 40 3.90 -1.67 -11.73
C ASP A 40 2.37 -1.59 -11.91
N LYS A 41 1.68 -2.69 -11.62
CA LYS A 41 0.22 -2.79 -11.66
C LYS A 41 -0.48 -1.75 -10.76
N GLU A 42 0.19 -1.26 -9.72
CA GLU A 42 -0.33 -0.29 -8.74
C GLU A 42 0.01 1.16 -9.11
N TYR A 43 0.74 1.40 -10.21
CA TYR A 43 1.16 2.73 -10.64
C TYR A 43 -0.03 3.68 -10.88
N GLY A 44 -1.15 3.17 -11.38
CA GLY A 44 -2.38 3.96 -11.52
C GLY A 44 -2.91 4.49 -10.18
N PHE A 45 -2.84 3.68 -9.11
CA PHE A 45 -3.21 4.11 -7.76
C PHE A 45 -2.19 5.08 -7.16
N HIS A 46 -0.89 4.84 -7.39
CA HIS A 46 0.16 5.77 -7.00
C HIS A 46 -0.06 7.16 -7.64
N ARG A 47 -0.24 7.22 -8.96
CA ARG A 47 -0.50 8.45 -9.71
C ARG A 47 -1.77 9.17 -9.21
N PHE A 48 -2.84 8.41 -8.94
CA PHE A 48 -4.08 8.98 -8.39
C PHE A 48 -3.82 9.73 -7.08
N LYS A 49 -3.10 9.11 -6.14
CA LYS A 49 -2.81 9.70 -4.82
C LYS A 49 -1.88 10.91 -4.92
N VAL A 50 -0.78 10.78 -5.66
CA VAL A 50 0.19 11.88 -5.86
C VAL A 50 -0.45 13.08 -6.57
N GLY A 51 -1.44 12.84 -7.43
CA GLY A 51 -2.18 13.90 -8.13
C GLY A 51 -2.92 14.90 -7.23
N PHE A 52 -3.15 14.59 -5.95
CA PHE A 52 -3.75 15.53 -4.99
C PHE A 52 -2.74 16.50 -4.36
N GLY A 53 -1.44 16.36 -4.65
CA GLY A 53 -0.40 17.28 -4.19
C GLY A 53 -0.02 17.16 -2.72
N GLY A 54 -0.33 16.03 -2.08
CA GLY A 54 0.11 15.71 -0.71
C GLY A 54 1.59 15.32 -0.64
N GLU A 55 2.15 15.31 0.57
CA GLU A 55 3.52 14.88 0.84
C GLU A 55 3.61 13.34 0.93
N GLN A 56 4.66 12.76 0.35
CA GLN A 56 4.97 11.33 0.51
C GLN A 56 5.86 11.13 1.73
N ILE A 57 5.31 10.56 2.79
CA ILE A 57 6.06 10.32 4.04
C ILE A 57 6.60 8.90 4.04
N ASN A 58 7.93 8.78 4.05
CA ASN A 58 8.63 7.50 4.17
C ASN A 58 8.84 7.16 5.65
N TYR A 59 8.06 6.21 6.15
CA TYR A 59 8.22 5.68 7.51
C TYR A 59 9.38 4.68 7.59
N LEU A 60 9.88 4.47 8.80
CA LEU A 60 10.81 3.39 9.07
C LEU A 60 10.16 2.03 8.72
N PRO A 61 10.92 1.11 8.10
CA PRO A 61 10.41 -0.22 7.82
C PRO A 61 10.08 -0.95 9.12
N ALA A 62 9.26 -1.98 9.02
CA ALA A 62 9.02 -2.88 10.14
C ALA A 62 10.30 -3.64 10.50
N TYR A 63 10.62 -3.72 11.79
CA TYR A 63 11.74 -4.49 12.31
C TYR A 63 11.25 -5.66 13.16
N ASP A 64 11.85 -6.83 12.94
CA ASP A 64 11.59 -8.01 13.76
C ASP A 64 12.48 -8.01 15.01
N MET A 65 11.87 -7.94 16.19
CA MET A 65 12.58 -8.19 17.45
C MET A 65 12.73 -9.69 17.68
N ILE A 66 13.94 -10.22 17.47
CA ILE A 66 14.20 -11.67 17.57
C ILE A 66 14.45 -12.08 19.03
N ILE A 67 13.41 -12.59 19.68
CA ILE A 67 13.49 -13.09 21.07
C ILE A 67 14.23 -14.44 21.16
N SER A 68 13.97 -15.35 20.21
CA SER A 68 14.62 -16.67 20.14
C SER A 68 15.15 -16.95 18.72
N PRO A 69 16.49 -16.92 18.51
CA PRO A 69 17.08 -17.11 17.18
C PRO A 69 16.82 -18.48 16.56
N PHE A 70 16.61 -19.52 17.38
CA PHE A 70 16.29 -20.85 16.87
C PHE A 70 14.87 -20.89 16.28
N TRP A 71 13.87 -20.51 17.08
CA TRP A 71 12.47 -20.53 16.64
C TRP A 71 12.20 -19.56 15.49
N TYR A 72 12.86 -18.40 15.48
CA TYR A 72 12.76 -17.46 14.37
C TYR A 72 13.28 -18.06 13.05
N ARG A 73 14.37 -18.85 13.08
CA ARG A 73 14.86 -19.57 11.89
C ARG A 73 13.87 -20.64 11.42
N VAL A 74 13.32 -21.43 12.35
CA VAL A 74 12.29 -22.44 12.04
C VAL A 74 11.06 -21.78 11.39
N PHE A 75 10.57 -20.69 11.97
CA PHE A 75 9.44 -19.91 11.43
C PHE A 75 9.73 -19.40 10.02
N LYS A 76 10.90 -18.79 9.78
CA LYS A 76 11.26 -18.28 8.45
C LYS A 76 11.31 -19.38 7.39
N LEU A 77 11.84 -20.57 7.74
CA LEU A 77 11.84 -21.73 6.84
C LEU A 77 10.42 -22.22 6.55
N ALA A 78 9.60 -22.39 7.59
CA ALA A 78 8.22 -22.83 7.45
C ALA A 78 7.39 -21.85 6.60
N ASN A 79 7.54 -20.53 6.82
CA ASN A 79 6.84 -19.51 6.04
C ASN A 79 7.30 -19.49 4.57
N LYS A 80 8.60 -19.71 4.30
CA LYS A 80 9.12 -19.84 2.93
C LYS A 80 8.51 -21.06 2.23
N ALA A 81 8.44 -22.20 2.90
CA ALA A 81 7.79 -23.41 2.38
C ALA A 81 6.29 -23.17 2.12
N ARG A 82 5.59 -22.51 3.05
CA ARG A 82 4.18 -22.11 2.90
C ARG A 82 3.96 -21.29 1.63
N TRP A 83 4.78 -20.26 1.40
CA TRP A 83 4.65 -19.42 0.20
C TRP A 83 4.90 -20.19 -1.10
N LEU A 84 5.84 -21.14 -1.10
CA LEU A 84 6.05 -22.03 -2.24
C LEU A 84 4.79 -22.86 -2.53
N VAL A 85 4.21 -23.47 -1.50
CA VAL A 85 2.97 -24.26 -1.62
C VAL A 85 1.82 -23.40 -2.14
N LEU A 86 1.65 -22.18 -1.63
CA LEU A 86 0.58 -21.27 -2.08
C LEU A 86 0.75 -20.85 -3.54
N LYS A 87 1.98 -20.61 -3.99
CA LYS A 87 2.27 -20.30 -5.41
C LYS A 87 1.94 -21.48 -6.32
N ILE A 88 2.32 -22.71 -5.93
CA ILE A 88 1.98 -23.93 -6.67
C ILE A 88 0.47 -24.11 -6.72
N LYS A 89 -0.22 -24.01 -5.57
CA LYS A 89 -1.70 -24.11 -5.52
C LYS A 89 -2.36 -23.11 -6.45
N LYS A 90 -1.92 -21.84 -6.44
CA LYS A 90 -2.46 -20.81 -7.33
C LYS A 90 -2.27 -21.16 -8.81
N ALA A 91 -1.14 -21.74 -9.18
CA ALA A 91 -0.83 -22.14 -10.56
C ALA A 91 -1.55 -23.42 -11.02
N VAL A 92 -2.01 -24.27 -10.10
CA VAL A 92 -2.75 -25.51 -10.42
C VAL A 92 -4.28 -25.30 -10.42
N LEU A 93 -4.77 -24.35 -9.61
CA LEU A 93 -6.20 -24.02 -9.48
C LEU A 93 -6.69 -22.97 -10.49
N HIS A 94 -5.79 -22.38 -11.28
CA HIS A 94 -6.09 -21.51 -12.42
C HIS A 94 -5.62 -22.16 -13.70
#